data_AF-A0AAZ3SNA8-F1
#
_entry.id   AF-A0AAZ3SNA8-F1
#
_cell.length_a   1.000
_cell.length_b   1.000
_cell.length_c   1.000
_cell.angle_alpha   90.00
_cell.angle_beta   90.00
_cell.angle_gamma   90.00
#
_symmetry.space_group_name_H-M   'P 1'
#
loop_
_entity.id
_entity.type
_entity.pdbx_description
1 polymer ?
#
loop_
_entity_poly.entity_id
_entity_poly.type
_entity_poly.pdbx_seq_one_letter_code
_entity_poly.pdbx_strand_id
1 'polypeptide(L)'
;MAESKTTDPAATEAGEEKDWTATKAFFDSLKTNQPRPPKPQYAVTIAVSSRSLFNMVAEGKIYKEDGVEKYVAYQQEHDNEPLMPGVAFPLVEALMNVNAGLRRLYPDSDELFDIVLMTNNHAQVGVRLINSINHYGSWSTLSAILQCYLTIERFCMTGGESPIGYLKAYMTNLYLSKDGEQVIEAIEEGIAAATTFASGDVENQLSDTQLKVAFDGDAVLFSESAIIVKQHSLDTFFEHETEFENKPRAQGPVKCFLEALGMLQRKFYAKNERMTCPIRTYLVTSRSAASSGVRVLKTLRSWGLEIDEALFLAGAPKGPLLQKIQPHIFFDDQMFHIEGAKELGTIAAHVPYGIGQKYHKGIFTEQPAKDTT
;
A
#
# COMPACT_ATOMS: atom_id res chain seq x y z
N MET A 1 6.05 62.96 11.80
CA MET A 1 6.26 61.93 12.82
C MET A 1 5.11 60.94 12.71
N ALA A 2 5.35 59.79 12.08
CA ALA A 2 4.42 58.68 12.08
C ALA A 2 5.21 57.49 12.62
N GLU A 3 4.93 57.11 13.86
CA GLU A 3 5.57 55.98 14.53
C GLU A 3 5.10 54.68 13.89
N SER A 4 6.06 53.94 13.37
CA SER A 4 5.92 52.53 12.98
C SER A 4 5.62 51.73 14.26
N LYS A 5 4.42 51.16 14.36
CA LYS A 5 4.14 50.08 15.31
C LYS A 5 4.79 48.81 14.80
N THR A 6 5.92 48.44 15.38
CA THR A 6 6.47 47.09 15.29
C THR A 6 5.51 46.12 15.96
N THR A 7 4.88 45.25 15.15
CA THR A 7 4.15 44.08 15.63
C THR A 7 5.15 43.03 16.08
N ASP A 8 5.10 42.68 17.36
CA ASP A 8 5.99 41.73 18.01
C ASP A 8 5.66 40.29 17.54
N PRO A 9 6.55 39.60 16.80
CA PRO A 9 6.25 38.28 16.24
C PRO A 9 6.00 37.19 17.31
N ALA A 10 6.53 37.39 18.52
CA ALA A 10 6.33 36.51 19.66
C ALA A 10 4.88 36.57 20.23
N ALA A 11 4.17 37.68 20.04
CA ALA A 11 2.79 37.82 20.52
C ALA A 11 1.79 37.09 19.60
N THR A 12 2.10 36.97 18.31
CA THR A 12 1.34 36.19 17.32
C THR A 12 1.50 34.68 17.50
N GLU A 13 2.73 34.18 17.70
CA GLU A 13 2.99 32.75 17.93
C GLU A 13 2.33 32.24 19.23
N ALA A 14 2.39 33.02 20.32
CA ALA A 14 1.75 32.67 21.59
C ALA A 14 0.22 32.71 21.55
N GLY A 15 -0.37 33.48 20.61
CA GLY A 15 -1.81 33.53 20.36
C GLY A 15 -2.29 32.32 19.57
N GLU A 16 -1.54 31.91 18.54
CA GLU A 16 -1.84 30.73 17.71
C GLU A 16 -1.72 29.43 18.51
N GLU A 17 -0.70 29.27 19.34
CA GLU A 17 -0.50 28.04 20.12
C GLU A 17 -1.60 27.84 21.18
N LYS A 18 -2.12 28.94 21.74
CA LYS A 18 -3.31 28.95 22.63
C LYS A 18 -4.59 28.58 21.90
N ASP A 19 -4.76 29.06 20.67
CA ASP A 19 -5.92 28.76 19.84
C ASP A 19 -5.93 27.28 19.40
N TRP A 20 -4.76 26.73 19.09
CA TRP A 20 -4.58 25.30 18.81
C TRP A 20 -4.84 24.42 20.03
N THR A 21 -4.38 24.80 21.22
CA THR A 21 -4.65 24.04 22.44
C THR A 21 -6.12 24.07 22.83
N ALA A 22 -6.80 25.19 22.66
CA ALA A 22 -8.25 25.31 22.88
C ALA A 22 -9.05 24.50 21.84
N THR A 23 -8.68 24.57 20.55
CA THR A 23 -9.29 23.77 19.48
C THR A 23 -9.09 22.28 19.71
N LYS A 24 -7.90 21.87 20.15
CA LYS A 24 -7.60 20.49 20.51
C LYS A 24 -8.44 20.00 21.69
N ALA A 25 -8.54 20.80 22.76
CA ALA A 25 -9.36 20.47 23.92
C ALA A 25 -10.86 20.36 23.57
N PHE A 26 -11.34 21.23 22.67
CA PHE A 26 -12.70 21.16 22.14
C PHE A 26 -12.94 19.89 21.32
N PHE A 27 -12.04 19.56 20.38
CA PHE A 27 -12.14 18.34 19.58
C PHE A 27 -12.05 17.08 20.46
N ASP A 28 -11.18 17.10 21.48
CA ASP A 28 -11.06 16.02 22.46
C ASP A 28 -12.29 15.88 23.37
N SER A 29 -13.09 16.93 23.53
CA SER A 29 -14.33 16.89 24.30
C SER A 29 -15.53 16.32 23.55
N LEU A 30 -15.43 16.21 22.21
CA LEU A 30 -16.48 15.62 21.37
C LEU A 30 -16.53 14.11 21.63
N LYS A 31 -17.68 13.66 22.17
CA LYS A 31 -17.99 12.24 22.35
C LYS A 31 -18.53 11.68 21.04
N THR A 32 -17.76 10.81 20.40
CA THR A 32 -18.16 10.08 19.20
C THR A 32 -18.36 8.60 19.56
N ASN A 33 -19.37 7.96 18.96
CA ASN A 33 -19.51 6.50 19.05
C ASN A 33 -18.55 5.77 18.07
N GLN A 34 -17.85 6.51 17.22
CA GLN A 34 -16.84 6.01 16.30
C GLN A 34 -15.44 6.10 16.92
N PRO A 35 -14.58 5.07 16.74
CA PRO A 35 -13.20 5.10 17.21
C PRO A 35 -12.45 6.23 16.50
N ARG A 36 -11.69 7.03 17.26
CA ARG A 36 -10.87 8.10 16.67
C ARG A 36 -9.79 7.52 15.73
N PRO A 37 -9.44 8.24 14.66
CA PRO A 37 -8.32 7.87 13.81
C PRO A 37 -7.02 7.97 14.63
N PRO A 38 -6.03 7.11 14.36
CA PRO A 38 -4.75 7.20 15.03
C PRO A 38 -4.04 8.51 14.66
N LYS A 39 -3.21 9.01 15.57
CA LYS A 39 -2.38 10.19 15.26
C LYS A 39 -1.39 9.86 14.15
N PRO A 40 -1.21 10.72 13.13
CA PRO A 40 -0.38 10.42 11.97
C PRO A 40 1.05 9.97 12.30
N GLN A 41 1.65 10.55 13.35
CA GLN A 41 3.02 10.24 13.79
C GLN A 41 3.23 8.82 14.33
N TYR A 42 2.16 8.11 14.69
CA TYR A 42 2.21 6.74 15.22
C TYR A 42 1.50 5.73 14.31
N ALA A 43 0.77 6.21 13.32
CA ALA A 43 0.00 5.38 12.42
C ALA A 43 0.88 4.77 11.32
N VAL A 44 0.48 3.58 10.87
CA VAL A 44 0.96 2.99 9.62
C VAL A 44 0.04 3.47 8.50
N THR A 45 0.42 4.55 7.84
CA THR A 45 -0.41 5.24 6.84
C THR A 45 -0.36 4.52 5.50
N ILE A 46 -1.51 4.02 5.05
CA ILE A 46 -1.72 3.40 3.74
C ILE A 46 -2.56 4.33 2.88
N ALA A 47 -1.94 4.94 1.89
CA ALA A 47 -2.63 5.76 0.91
C ALA A 47 -3.10 4.88 -0.25
N VAL A 48 -4.37 4.97 -0.61
CA VAL A 48 -4.96 4.19 -1.71
C VAL A 48 -5.59 5.16 -2.71
N SER A 49 -5.38 4.94 -4.01
CA SER A 49 -6.04 5.77 -5.01
C SER A 49 -7.52 5.40 -5.19
N SER A 50 -8.35 6.37 -5.59
CA SER A 50 -9.79 6.13 -5.81
C SER A 50 -10.07 4.98 -6.78
N ARG A 51 -9.27 4.85 -7.85
CA ARG A 51 -9.38 3.75 -8.84
C ARG A 51 -8.87 2.40 -8.33
N SER A 52 -8.05 2.39 -7.27
CA SER A 52 -7.64 1.16 -6.60
C SER A 52 -8.68 0.73 -5.56
N LEU A 53 -9.21 1.67 -4.79
CA LEU A 53 -10.21 1.39 -3.75
C LEU A 53 -11.58 1.03 -4.36
N PHE A 54 -11.98 1.72 -5.43
CA PHE A 54 -13.27 1.53 -6.10
C PHE A 54 -13.08 1.15 -7.57
N ASN A 55 -14.02 0.35 -8.09
CA ASN A 55 -14.11 0.07 -9.50
C ASN A 55 -14.70 1.30 -10.22
N MET A 56 -13.83 2.06 -10.88
CA MET A 56 -14.18 3.25 -11.65
C MET A 56 -13.87 3.08 -13.14
N VAL A 57 -13.98 1.86 -13.69
CA VAL A 57 -13.62 1.58 -15.09
C VAL A 57 -14.54 2.34 -16.06
N ALA A 58 -15.85 2.34 -15.80
CA ALA A 58 -16.82 3.04 -16.64
C ALA A 58 -16.59 4.56 -16.61
N GLU A 59 -16.36 5.12 -15.43
CA GLU A 59 -16.14 6.55 -15.27
C GLU A 59 -14.78 6.99 -15.79
N GLY A 60 -13.77 6.13 -15.68
CA GLY A 60 -12.48 6.33 -16.33
C GLY A 60 -12.58 6.35 -17.85
N LYS A 61 -13.52 5.61 -18.45
CA LYS A 61 -13.80 5.66 -19.89
C LYS A 61 -14.40 7.01 -20.28
N ILE A 62 -15.41 7.48 -19.53
CA ILE A 62 -16.01 8.80 -19.72
C ILE A 62 -14.92 9.89 -19.61
N TYR A 63 -14.08 9.88 -18.58
CA TYR A 63 -13.01 10.87 -18.46
C TYR A 63 -12.08 10.92 -19.69
N LYS A 64 -11.70 9.75 -20.23
CA LYS A 64 -10.78 9.64 -21.37
C LYS A 64 -11.41 10.03 -22.70
N GLU A 65 -12.66 9.62 -22.95
CA GLU A 65 -13.32 9.80 -24.25
C GLU A 65 -14.08 11.13 -24.34
N ASP A 66 -14.68 11.54 -23.21
CA ASP A 66 -15.66 12.62 -23.13
C ASP A 66 -15.14 13.86 -22.37
N GLY A 67 -14.01 13.72 -21.66
CA GLY A 67 -13.35 14.82 -20.95
C GLY A 67 -13.87 15.06 -19.54
N VAL A 68 -13.21 16.00 -18.83
CA VAL A 68 -13.43 16.25 -17.39
C VAL A 68 -14.84 16.74 -17.07
N GLU A 69 -15.44 17.60 -17.89
CA GLU A 69 -16.75 18.19 -17.60
C GLU A 69 -17.87 17.14 -17.62
N LYS A 70 -17.89 16.27 -18.64
CA LYS A 70 -18.85 15.17 -18.72
C LYS A 70 -18.62 14.14 -17.61
N TYR A 71 -17.37 13.88 -17.27
CA TYR A 71 -17.03 13.03 -16.13
C TYR A 71 -17.56 13.60 -14.80
N VAL A 72 -17.39 14.89 -14.55
CA VAL A 72 -17.89 15.55 -13.32
C VAL A 72 -19.41 15.51 -13.27
N ALA A 73 -20.10 15.85 -14.38
CA ALA A 73 -21.55 15.80 -14.45
C ALA A 73 -22.08 14.38 -14.18
N TYR A 74 -21.46 13.35 -14.79
CA TYR A 74 -21.82 11.96 -14.55
C TYR A 74 -21.69 11.58 -13.07
N GLN A 75 -20.58 11.97 -12.41
CA GLN A 75 -20.38 11.66 -11.00
C GLN A 75 -21.43 12.32 -10.10
N GLN A 76 -21.79 13.58 -10.38
CA GLN A 76 -22.81 14.31 -9.64
C GLN A 76 -24.21 13.70 -9.81
N GLU A 77 -24.58 13.32 -11.03
CA GLU A 77 -25.86 12.65 -11.30
C GLU A 77 -26.01 11.32 -10.52
N HIS A 78 -24.88 10.66 -10.23
CA HIS A 78 -24.82 9.36 -9.56
C HIS A 78 -24.30 9.48 -8.11
N ASP A 79 -24.37 10.66 -7.48
CA ASP A 79 -23.80 10.91 -6.14
C ASP A 79 -24.29 9.93 -5.06
N ASN A 80 -25.53 9.44 -5.18
CA ASN A 80 -26.14 8.51 -4.23
C ASN A 80 -26.01 7.04 -4.63
N GLU A 81 -25.32 6.74 -5.74
CA GLU A 81 -25.08 5.38 -6.22
C GLU A 81 -23.67 4.94 -5.79
N PRO A 82 -23.54 4.02 -4.82
CA PRO A 82 -22.24 3.58 -4.33
C PRO A 82 -21.41 2.96 -5.45
N LEU A 83 -20.14 3.34 -5.52
CA LEU A 83 -19.16 2.72 -6.42
C LEU A 83 -18.94 1.27 -6.00
N MET A 84 -18.78 0.38 -6.98
CA MET A 84 -18.46 -1.02 -6.71
C MET A 84 -17.06 -1.15 -6.08
N PRO A 85 -16.81 -2.17 -5.23
CA PRO A 85 -15.49 -2.39 -4.64
C PRO A 85 -14.40 -2.57 -5.70
N GLY A 86 -13.25 -1.96 -5.46
CA GLY A 86 -12.07 -2.05 -6.31
C GLY A 86 -11.08 -3.12 -5.84
N VAL A 87 -9.92 -3.16 -6.50
CA VAL A 87 -8.88 -4.18 -6.26
C VAL A 87 -8.26 -4.10 -4.86
N ALA A 88 -8.15 -2.90 -4.30
CA ALA A 88 -7.58 -2.71 -2.97
C ALA A 88 -8.62 -2.85 -1.85
N PHE A 89 -9.90 -3.01 -2.18
CA PHE A 89 -10.98 -3.02 -1.20
C PHE A 89 -10.84 -4.16 -0.17
N PRO A 90 -10.61 -5.43 -0.58
CA PRO A 90 -10.44 -6.52 0.39
C PRO A 90 -9.20 -6.34 1.28
N LEU A 91 -8.13 -5.73 0.74
CA LEU A 91 -6.94 -5.40 1.53
C LEU A 91 -7.30 -4.40 2.63
N VAL A 92 -8.07 -3.36 2.32
CA VAL A 92 -8.49 -2.36 3.31
C VAL A 92 -9.36 -2.99 4.40
N GLU A 93 -10.28 -3.89 4.05
CA GLU A 93 -11.07 -4.64 5.03
C GLU A 93 -10.17 -5.48 5.96
N ALA A 94 -9.19 -6.18 5.41
CA ALA A 94 -8.24 -6.96 6.20
C ALA A 94 -7.37 -6.07 7.12
N LEU A 95 -6.97 -4.88 6.68
CA LEU A 95 -6.28 -3.89 7.53
C LEU A 95 -7.17 -3.43 8.69
N MET A 96 -8.47 -3.22 8.44
CA MET A 96 -9.42 -2.86 9.49
C MET A 96 -9.65 -4.00 10.49
N ASN A 97 -9.67 -5.26 10.04
CA ASN A 97 -9.70 -6.43 10.91
C ASN A 97 -8.51 -6.47 11.87
N VAL A 98 -7.30 -6.15 11.38
CA VAL A 98 -6.11 -6.04 12.22
C VAL A 98 -6.26 -4.91 13.25
N ASN A 99 -6.75 -3.74 12.82
CA ASN A 99 -7.00 -2.61 13.72
C ASN A 99 -7.99 -2.96 14.83
N ALA A 100 -9.06 -3.72 14.53
CA ALA A 100 -10.02 -4.19 15.53
C ALA A 100 -9.34 -5.08 16.59
N GLY A 101 -8.49 -6.01 16.15
CA GLY A 101 -7.68 -6.84 17.05
C GLY A 101 -6.71 -6.03 17.92
N LEU A 102 -6.04 -5.04 17.32
CA LEU A 102 -5.13 -4.14 18.04
C LEU A 102 -5.85 -3.30 19.08
N ARG A 103 -7.00 -2.69 18.74
CA ARG A 103 -7.80 -1.91 19.69
C ARG A 103 -8.34 -2.75 20.84
N ARG A 104 -8.70 -4.02 20.59
CA ARG A 104 -9.10 -4.96 21.65
C ARG A 104 -7.96 -5.21 22.64
N LEU A 105 -6.73 -5.37 22.14
CA LEU A 105 -5.55 -5.69 22.97
C LEU A 105 -4.90 -4.46 23.61
N TYR A 106 -5.03 -3.30 22.94
CA TYR A 106 -4.40 -2.02 23.29
C TYR A 106 -5.39 -0.87 23.01
N PRO A 107 -6.41 -0.65 23.87
CA PRO A 107 -7.46 0.34 23.63
C PRO A 107 -6.97 1.78 23.44
N ASP A 108 -5.89 2.14 24.12
CA ASP A 108 -5.34 3.51 24.12
C ASP A 108 -4.19 3.71 23.11
N SER A 109 -3.92 2.71 22.27
CA SER A 109 -2.79 2.74 21.33
C SER A 109 -3.15 3.42 20.01
N ASP A 110 -2.35 4.41 19.63
CA ASP A 110 -2.41 5.04 18.30
C ASP A 110 -1.61 4.28 17.22
N GLU A 111 -0.88 3.20 17.57
CA GLU A 111 -0.17 2.35 16.59
C GLU A 111 -1.14 1.41 15.86
N LEU A 112 -1.80 1.95 14.83
CA LEU A 112 -2.81 1.31 14.00
C LEU A 112 -2.54 1.63 12.52
N PHE A 113 -3.21 0.94 11.61
CA PHE A 113 -3.29 1.39 10.22
C PHE A 113 -4.18 2.63 10.09
N ASP A 114 -3.72 3.62 9.33
CA ASP A 114 -4.51 4.77 8.90
C ASP A 114 -4.69 4.70 7.39
N ILE A 115 -5.93 4.72 6.91
CA ILE A 115 -6.22 4.60 5.49
C ILE A 115 -6.58 5.98 4.96
N VAL A 116 -5.83 6.44 3.96
CA VAL A 116 -6.03 7.74 3.33
C VAL A 116 -6.46 7.54 1.89
N LEU A 117 -7.60 8.10 1.50
CA LEU A 117 -7.99 8.12 0.10
C LEU A 117 -7.25 9.26 -0.61
N MET A 118 -6.50 8.93 -1.65
CA MET A 118 -5.74 9.87 -2.45
C MET A 118 -6.30 9.92 -3.88
N THR A 119 -6.75 11.07 -4.35
CA THR A 119 -7.29 11.16 -5.71
C THR A 119 -6.89 12.46 -6.39
N ASN A 120 -6.60 12.34 -7.69
CA ASN A 120 -6.43 13.48 -8.59
C ASN A 120 -7.76 13.98 -9.16
N ASN A 121 -8.89 13.40 -8.75
CA ASN A 121 -10.19 13.85 -9.18
C ASN A 121 -10.51 15.25 -8.66
N HIS A 122 -11.34 15.96 -9.41
CA HIS A 122 -11.91 17.23 -8.99
C HIS A 122 -12.77 17.07 -7.72
N ALA A 123 -12.73 18.06 -6.82
CA ALA A 123 -13.42 18.00 -5.52
C ALA A 123 -14.95 17.74 -5.63
N GLN A 124 -15.56 18.16 -6.74
CA GLN A 124 -16.98 17.91 -7.04
C GLN A 124 -17.33 16.43 -7.14
N VAL A 125 -16.37 15.56 -7.47
CA VAL A 125 -16.55 14.10 -7.52
C VAL A 125 -16.47 13.47 -6.11
N GLY A 126 -16.09 14.25 -5.10
CA GLY A 126 -15.84 13.78 -3.75
C GLY A 126 -17.09 13.25 -3.05
N VAL A 127 -18.27 13.79 -3.40
CA VAL A 127 -19.54 13.41 -2.77
C VAL A 127 -19.84 11.93 -2.99
N ARG A 128 -19.82 11.44 -4.23
CA ARG A 128 -20.01 10.02 -4.53
C ARG A 128 -18.97 9.11 -3.85
N LEU A 129 -17.71 9.54 -3.77
CA LEU A 129 -16.65 8.79 -3.07
C LEU A 129 -16.95 8.66 -1.57
N ILE A 130 -17.33 9.76 -0.93
CA ILE A 130 -17.70 9.80 0.49
C ILE A 130 -18.95 8.94 0.73
N ASN A 131 -19.97 9.07 -0.11
CA ASN A 131 -21.19 8.27 -0.02
C ASN A 131 -20.92 6.77 -0.19
N SER A 132 -20.01 6.40 -1.10
CA SER A 132 -19.58 5.01 -1.28
C SER A 132 -18.89 4.47 -0.01
N ILE A 133 -17.99 5.26 0.59
CA ILE A 133 -17.32 4.86 1.83
C ILE A 133 -18.31 4.73 2.98
N ASN A 134 -19.25 5.67 3.12
CA ASN A 134 -20.29 5.62 4.13
C ASN A 134 -21.23 4.43 3.95
N HIS A 135 -21.55 4.08 2.69
CA HIS A 135 -22.33 2.91 2.35
C HIS A 135 -21.67 1.64 2.88
N TYR A 136 -20.41 1.39 2.51
CA TYR A 136 -19.69 0.19 2.97
C TYR A 136 -19.32 0.23 4.45
N GLY A 137 -19.05 1.40 5.01
CA GLY A 137 -18.84 1.59 6.45
C GLY A 137 -20.07 1.21 7.27
N SER A 138 -21.28 1.48 6.76
CA SER A 138 -22.54 1.13 7.43
C SER A 138 -23.03 -0.28 7.13
N TRP A 139 -22.64 -0.85 5.98
CA TRP A 139 -23.16 -2.11 5.43
C TRP A 139 -22.53 -3.39 5.99
N SER A 140 -21.44 -3.34 6.76
CA SER A 140 -20.79 -4.54 7.31
C SER A 140 -21.72 -5.30 8.29
N THR A 141 -22.57 -6.18 7.72
CA THR A 141 -23.71 -6.85 8.37
C THR A 141 -23.50 -8.37 8.45
N LEU A 142 -22.27 -8.88 8.23
CA LEU A 142 -22.02 -10.33 8.18
C LEU A 142 -21.04 -10.89 9.21
N SER A 143 -20.59 -10.08 10.17
CA SER A 143 -20.00 -10.62 11.39
C SER A 143 -20.37 -9.77 12.58
N ALA A 144 -21.43 -10.15 13.29
CA ALA A 144 -21.74 -9.60 14.61
C ALA A 144 -20.60 -9.80 15.64
N ILE A 145 -19.51 -10.49 15.27
CA ILE A 145 -18.33 -10.76 16.10
C ILE A 145 -17.14 -9.85 15.72
N LEU A 146 -17.13 -9.23 14.53
CA LEU A 146 -16.14 -8.23 14.11
C LEU A 146 -16.85 -7.10 13.35
N GLN A 147 -17.25 -6.07 14.07
CA GLN A 147 -17.81 -4.85 13.50
C GLN A 147 -16.67 -4.03 12.87
N CYS A 148 -16.27 -4.40 11.65
CA CYS A 148 -15.23 -3.70 10.90
C CYS A 148 -15.86 -2.63 10.02
N TYR A 149 -15.90 -1.42 10.57
CA TYR A 149 -16.25 -0.22 9.84
C TYR A 149 -15.09 0.13 8.89
N LEU A 150 -15.39 0.36 7.62
CA LEU A 150 -14.48 1.04 6.71
C LEU A 150 -14.32 2.50 7.18
N THR A 151 -13.41 2.75 8.12
CA THR A 151 -13.15 4.10 8.66
C THR A 151 -12.07 4.77 7.83
N ILE A 152 -12.47 5.35 6.70
CA ILE A 152 -11.63 6.27 5.94
C ILE A 152 -12.13 7.68 6.26
N GLU A 153 -11.42 8.39 7.13
CA GLU A 153 -11.77 9.76 7.52
C GLU A 153 -10.93 10.81 6.78
N ARG A 154 -9.78 10.39 6.23
CA ARG A 154 -8.80 11.28 5.61
C ARG A 154 -8.85 11.15 4.09
N PHE A 155 -9.05 12.29 3.44
CA PHE A 155 -9.19 12.42 2.01
C PHE A 155 -8.28 13.52 1.49
N CYS A 156 -7.68 13.26 0.34
CA CYS A 156 -6.98 14.29 -0.41
C CYS A 156 -7.44 14.24 -1.86
N MET A 157 -7.93 15.38 -2.35
CA MET A 157 -8.39 15.57 -3.72
C MET A 157 -7.58 16.70 -4.34
N THR A 158 -6.72 16.38 -5.30
CA THR A 158 -5.74 17.35 -5.84
C THR A 158 -6.23 18.07 -7.09
N GLY A 159 -7.43 17.76 -7.60
CA GLY A 159 -8.04 18.50 -8.71
C GLY A 159 -7.25 18.47 -10.02
N GLY A 160 -6.49 17.40 -10.26
CA GLY A 160 -5.66 17.20 -11.45
C GLY A 160 -4.16 17.25 -11.16
N GLU A 161 -3.75 17.84 -10.05
CA GLU A 161 -2.33 17.93 -9.66
C GLU A 161 -1.77 16.61 -9.14
N SER A 162 -0.45 16.47 -9.15
CA SER A 162 0.23 15.28 -8.61
C SER A 162 -0.05 15.10 -7.10
N PRO A 163 -0.39 13.89 -6.64
CA PRO A 163 -0.64 13.61 -5.22
C PRO A 163 0.64 13.48 -4.38
N ILE A 164 1.83 13.44 -5.00
CA ILE A 164 3.07 13.01 -4.32
C ILE A 164 3.48 13.93 -3.18
N GLY A 165 3.35 15.25 -3.35
CA GLY A 165 3.62 16.21 -2.27
C GLY A 165 2.74 15.97 -1.04
N TYR A 166 1.48 15.60 -1.26
CA TYR A 166 0.56 15.24 -0.18
C TYR A 166 0.95 13.90 0.43
N LEU A 167 1.27 12.87 -0.35
CA LEU A 167 1.71 11.57 0.20
C LEU A 167 2.85 11.73 1.22
N LYS A 168 3.83 12.62 0.96
CA LYS A 168 4.87 12.97 1.93
C LYS A 168 4.33 13.66 3.17
N ALA A 169 3.48 14.67 3.01
CA ALA A 169 2.88 15.41 4.12
C ALA A 169 2.01 14.49 5.03
N TYR A 170 1.39 13.48 4.44
CA TYR A 170 0.64 12.45 5.14
C TYR A 170 1.52 11.38 5.82
N MET A 171 2.85 11.45 5.70
CA MET A 171 3.80 10.44 6.20
C MET A 171 3.48 9.02 5.72
N THR A 172 3.16 8.90 4.43
CA THR A 172 2.67 7.66 3.82
C THR A 172 3.71 6.54 3.93
N ASN A 173 3.33 5.41 4.53
CA ASN A 173 4.16 4.20 4.60
C ASN A 173 4.03 3.33 3.35
N LEU A 174 2.87 3.33 2.70
CA LEU A 174 2.61 2.62 1.45
C LEU A 174 1.57 3.36 0.60
N TYR A 175 1.86 3.58 -0.68
CA TYR A 175 0.92 4.10 -1.67
C TYR A 175 0.53 3.04 -2.70
N LEU A 176 -0.77 2.76 -2.83
CA LEU A 176 -1.32 1.83 -3.81
C LEU A 176 -2.16 2.57 -4.85
N SER A 177 -1.81 2.40 -6.13
CA SER A 177 -2.53 3.04 -7.22
C SER A 177 -2.70 2.13 -8.44
N LYS A 178 -3.69 2.42 -9.28
CA LYS A 178 -3.75 1.90 -10.66
C LYS A 178 -2.95 2.76 -11.64
N ASP A 179 -2.37 3.87 -11.18
CA ASP A 179 -1.55 4.76 -11.98
C ASP A 179 -0.06 4.43 -11.85
N GLY A 180 0.52 3.84 -12.88
CA GLY A 180 1.94 3.46 -12.88
C GLY A 180 2.89 4.67 -12.84
N GLU A 181 2.51 5.80 -13.43
CA GLU A 181 3.36 7.00 -13.45
C GLU A 181 3.45 7.62 -12.06
N GLN A 182 2.32 7.75 -11.37
CA GLN A 182 2.29 8.24 -9.99
C GLN A 182 3.04 7.30 -9.03
N VAL A 183 2.98 5.98 -9.27
CA VAL A 183 3.74 5.01 -8.46
C VAL A 183 5.25 5.19 -8.64
N ILE A 184 5.71 5.42 -9.87
CA ILE A 184 7.13 5.70 -10.13
C ILE A 184 7.55 6.99 -9.43
N GLU A 185 6.77 8.07 -9.59
CA GLU A 185 7.04 9.37 -8.95
C GLU A 185 7.10 9.24 -7.42
N ALA A 186 6.19 8.47 -6.81
CA ALA A 186 6.20 8.18 -5.37
C ALA A 186 7.48 7.47 -4.93
N ILE A 187 7.92 6.44 -5.67
CA ILE A 187 9.15 5.69 -5.37
C ILE A 187 10.39 6.57 -5.50
N GLU A 188 10.47 7.40 -6.55
CA GLU A 188 11.56 8.35 -6.75
C GLU A 188 11.68 9.35 -5.60
N GLU A 189 10.54 9.69 -5.00
CA GLU A 189 10.44 10.57 -3.83
C GLU A 189 10.58 9.86 -2.47
N GLY A 190 10.97 8.58 -2.48
CA GLY A 190 11.27 7.78 -1.29
C GLY A 190 10.04 7.22 -0.56
N ILE A 191 8.86 7.25 -1.19
CA ILE A 191 7.63 6.66 -0.66
C ILE A 191 7.50 5.24 -1.22
N ALA A 192 7.27 4.25 -0.35
CA ALA A 192 6.95 2.91 -0.82
C ALA A 192 5.66 2.93 -1.63
N ALA A 193 5.68 2.47 -2.88
CA ALA A 193 4.50 2.45 -3.71
C ALA A 193 4.45 1.23 -4.63
N ALA A 194 3.24 0.87 -5.06
CA ALA A 194 3.04 -0.20 -6.02
C ALA A 194 1.80 0.03 -6.90
N THR A 195 1.89 -0.42 -8.15
CA THR A 195 0.77 -0.43 -9.09
C THR A 195 -0.05 -1.70 -8.90
N THR A 196 -1.35 -1.57 -8.60
CA THR A 196 -2.22 -2.71 -8.29
C THR A 196 -2.88 -3.32 -9.53
N PHE A 197 -2.84 -4.64 -9.63
CA PHE A 197 -3.41 -5.45 -10.70
C PHE A 197 -4.26 -6.58 -10.10
N ALA A 198 -5.38 -6.89 -10.76
CA ALA A 198 -6.18 -8.07 -10.49
C ALA A 198 -6.89 -8.53 -11.76
N SER A 199 -7.26 -9.81 -11.78
CA SER A 199 -8.16 -10.35 -12.80
C SER A 199 -9.59 -9.96 -12.46
N GLY A 200 -10.30 -9.38 -13.43
CA GLY A 200 -11.68 -8.93 -13.24
C GLY A 200 -12.70 -10.05 -13.03
N ASP A 201 -12.34 -11.29 -13.38
CA ASP A 201 -13.27 -12.41 -13.53
C ASP A 201 -13.04 -13.57 -12.54
N VAL A 202 -12.08 -13.45 -11.60
CA VAL A 202 -11.77 -14.52 -10.66
C VAL A 202 -12.27 -14.15 -9.27
N GLU A 203 -13.31 -14.86 -8.81
CA GLU A 203 -13.72 -14.83 -7.40
C GLU A 203 -12.59 -15.40 -6.53
N ASN A 204 -11.78 -14.52 -5.95
CA ASN A 204 -10.85 -14.92 -4.91
C ASN A 204 -11.59 -15.03 -3.57
N GLN A 205 -11.59 -16.24 -3.01
CA GLN A 205 -11.94 -16.44 -1.61
C GLN A 205 -10.77 -16.00 -0.73
N LEU A 206 -10.71 -14.71 -0.42
CA LEU A 206 -9.74 -14.15 0.52
C LEU A 206 -10.15 -14.49 1.97
N SER A 207 -9.21 -14.34 2.90
CA SER A 207 -9.46 -14.65 4.30
C SER A 207 -10.11 -13.46 5.02
N ASP A 208 -11.30 -13.68 5.58
CA ASP A 208 -11.99 -12.65 6.36
C ASP A 208 -11.38 -12.42 7.76
N THR A 209 -10.41 -13.24 8.17
CA THR A 209 -9.84 -13.23 9.53
C THR A 209 -8.36 -12.85 9.57
N GLN A 210 -7.63 -13.03 8.46
CA GLN A 210 -6.20 -12.75 8.39
C GLN A 210 -5.87 -11.82 7.22
N LEU A 211 -5.18 -10.73 7.50
CA LEU A 211 -4.38 -10.00 6.53
C LEU A 211 -3.18 -10.86 6.10
N LYS A 212 -3.22 -11.34 4.86
CA LYS A 212 -2.14 -12.10 4.22
C LYS A 212 -1.37 -11.21 3.24
N VAL A 213 -0.09 -10.96 3.52
CA VAL A 213 0.78 -10.14 2.67
C VAL A 213 1.93 -11.00 2.13
N ALA A 214 2.00 -11.14 0.80
CA ALA A 214 3.07 -11.85 0.13
C ALA A 214 4.00 -10.87 -0.61
N PHE A 215 5.27 -11.21 -0.72
CA PHE A 215 6.24 -10.37 -1.43
C PHE A 215 7.46 -11.18 -1.91
N ASP A 216 8.06 -10.72 -3.01
CA ASP A 216 9.44 -11.11 -3.33
C ASP A 216 10.45 -10.39 -2.41
N GLY A 217 11.65 -10.96 -2.31
CA GLY A 217 12.77 -10.33 -1.62
C GLY A 217 13.51 -9.31 -2.49
N ASP A 218 13.95 -9.71 -3.68
CA ASP A 218 14.77 -8.84 -4.53
C ASP A 218 13.95 -7.70 -5.13
N ALA A 219 14.56 -6.50 -5.22
CA ALA A 219 14.00 -5.27 -5.78
C ALA A 219 12.66 -4.77 -5.19
N VAL A 220 12.07 -5.52 -4.26
CA VAL A 220 10.92 -5.15 -3.43
C VAL A 220 11.42 -4.78 -2.02
N LEU A 221 12.14 -5.69 -1.38
CA LEU A 221 12.70 -5.52 -0.02
C LEU A 221 14.17 -5.15 -0.02
N PHE A 222 14.93 -5.67 -0.98
CA PHE A 222 16.36 -5.43 -1.10
C PHE A 222 16.65 -4.62 -2.35
N SER A 223 17.49 -3.59 -2.25
CA SER A 223 18.03 -2.98 -3.46
C SER A 223 18.85 -4.01 -4.22
N GLU A 224 18.68 -4.11 -5.54
CA GLU A 224 19.45 -5.06 -6.32
C GLU A 224 20.96 -4.81 -6.17
N SER A 225 21.68 -5.76 -5.58
CA SER A 225 23.13 -5.84 -5.69
C SER A 225 23.51 -6.46 -7.05
N ALA A 226 22.94 -5.97 -8.15
CA ALA A 226 23.18 -6.51 -9.48
C ALA A 226 24.59 -6.23 -10.02
N ILE A 227 25.39 -5.44 -9.29
CA ILE A 227 26.78 -5.13 -9.67
C ILE A 227 27.62 -6.41 -9.71
N ILE A 228 27.32 -7.43 -8.89
CA ILE A 228 28.13 -8.64 -8.80
C ILE A 228 27.74 -9.68 -9.86
N VAL A 229 26.45 -9.81 -10.17
CA VAL A 229 25.93 -10.83 -11.10
C VAL A 229 26.15 -10.48 -12.57
N LYS A 230 26.21 -9.20 -12.94
CA LYS A 230 26.45 -8.81 -14.34
C LYS A 230 27.90 -8.93 -14.79
N GLN A 231 28.85 -9.18 -13.88
CA GLN A 231 30.28 -9.27 -14.22
C GLN A 231 30.91 -10.65 -13.94
N HIS A 232 30.26 -11.56 -13.21
CA HIS A 232 30.88 -12.84 -12.80
C HIS A 232 29.94 -14.06 -12.87
N SER A 233 30.49 -15.27 -12.74
CA SER A 233 29.78 -16.56 -12.85
C SER A 233 28.84 -16.84 -11.65
N LEU A 234 27.91 -17.79 -11.79
CA LEU A 234 27.02 -18.21 -10.69
C LEU A 234 27.77 -18.63 -9.42
N ASP A 235 28.96 -19.20 -9.57
CA ASP A 235 29.80 -19.63 -8.45
C ASP A 235 30.25 -18.44 -7.59
N THR A 236 30.68 -17.35 -8.22
CA THR A 236 31.07 -16.12 -7.50
C THR A 236 29.90 -15.48 -6.74
N PHE A 237 28.67 -15.65 -7.23
CA PHE A 237 27.49 -15.21 -6.52
C PHE A 237 27.26 -16.03 -5.25
N PHE A 238 27.46 -17.35 -5.30
CA PHE A 238 27.32 -18.22 -4.12
C PHE A 238 28.40 -17.95 -3.07
N GLU A 239 29.64 -17.75 -3.50
CA GLU A 239 30.74 -17.37 -2.61
C GLU A 239 30.44 -16.04 -1.91
N HIS A 240 29.99 -15.04 -2.67
CA HIS A 240 29.60 -13.75 -2.12
C HIS A 240 28.40 -13.84 -1.16
N GLU A 241 27.35 -14.60 -1.47
CA GLU A 241 26.21 -14.76 -0.55
C GLU A 241 26.62 -15.48 0.75
N THR A 242 27.57 -16.41 0.67
CA THR A 242 28.13 -17.10 1.85
C THR A 242 29.00 -16.15 2.69
N GLU A 243 29.91 -15.41 2.07
CA GLU A 243 30.80 -14.46 2.76
C GLU A 243 30.01 -13.34 3.45
N PHE A 244 28.93 -12.87 2.82
CA PHE A 244 28.11 -11.75 3.29
C PHE A 244 26.83 -12.20 4.01
N GLU A 245 26.71 -13.47 4.40
CA GLU A 245 25.50 -14.05 5.00
C GLU A 245 25.00 -13.29 6.24
N ASN A 246 25.92 -12.73 7.03
CA ASN A 246 25.61 -11.97 8.25
C ASN A 246 25.54 -10.45 8.03
N LYS A 247 25.73 -9.96 6.79
CA LYS A 247 25.66 -8.54 6.43
C LYS A 247 24.28 -8.24 5.79
N PRO A 248 23.44 -7.41 6.43
CA PRO A 248 22.15 -6.99 5.88
C PRO A 248 22.28 -6.46 4.46
N ARG A 249 21.28 -6.76 3.63
CA ARG A 249 21.21 -6.22 2.27
C ARG A 249 20.78 -4.75 2.28
N ALA A 250 21.18 -4.02 1.25
CA ALA A 250 20.74 -2.64 1.08
C ALA A 250 19.22 -2.59 0.81
N GLN A 251 18.59 -1.51 1.22
CA GLN A 251 17.15 -1.43 1.46
C GLN A 251 16.39 -1.15 0.16
N GLY A 252 15.34 -1.92 -0.09
CA GLY A 252 14.40 -1.72 -1.19
C GLY A 252 13.25 -0.79 -0.82
N PRO A 253 12.42 -0.40 -1.80
CA PRO A 253 11.39 0.63 -1.64
C PRO A 253 10.27 0.23 -0.67
N VAL A 254 9.96 -1.06 -0.50
CA VAL A 254 8.83 -1.52 0.33
C VAL A 254 9.26 -1.86 1.77
N LYS A 255 10.55 -1.72 2.11
CA LYS A 255 11.07 -2.06 3.44
C LYS A 255 10.32 -1.34 4.57
N CYS A 256 10.12 -0.02 4.47
CA CYS A 256 9.51 0.76 5.55
C CYS A 256 8.10 0.27 5.91
N PHE A 257 7.30 -0.10 4.90
CA PHE A 257 5.98 -0.69 5.10
C PHE A 257 6.06 -2.05 5.79
N LEU A 258 6.96 -2.93 5.34
CA LEU A 258 7.08 -4.27 5.90
C LEU A 258 7.69 -4.27 7.32
N GLU A 259 8.57 -3.33 7.66
CA GLU A 259 9.01 -3.11 9.04
C GLU A 259 7.85 -2.67 9.95
N ALA A 260 6.99 -1.76 9.46
CA ALA A 260 5.79 -1.35 10.17
C ALA A 260 4.81 -2.51 10.36
N LEU A 261 4.66 -3.38 9.35
CA LEU A 261 3.86 -4.59 9.45
C LEU A 261 4.41 -5.54 10.52
N GLY A 262 5.73 -5.77 10.54
CA GLY A 262 6.39 -6.58 11.56
C GLY A 262 6.26 -5.99 12.96
N MET A 263 6.30 -4.66 13.09
CA MET A 263 6.04 -3.96 14.35
C MET A 263 4.64 -4.28 14.89
N LEU A 264 3.60 -4.13 14.07
CA LEU A 264 2.22 -4.44 14.47
C LEU A 264 2.04 -5.93 14.78
N GLN A 265 2.68 -6.81 14.01
CA GLN A 265 2.65 -8.25 14.25
C GLN A 265 3.19 -8.62 15.65
N ARG A 266 4.33 -8.02 16.04
CA ARG A 266 4.93 -8.24 17.37
C ARG A 266 4.03 -7.79 18.52
N LYS A 267 3.13 -6.83 18.31
CA LYS A 267 2.15 -6.43 19.34
C LYS A 267 1.19 -7.56 19.70
N PHE A 268 0.78 -8.38 18.74
CA PHE A 268 0.00 -9.59 18.99
C PHE A 268 0.84 -10.66 19.70
N TYR A 269 2.11 -10.81 19.30
CA TYR A 269 3.02 -11.78 19.90
C TYR A 269 3.25 -11.49 21.39
N ALA A 270 3.41 -10.22 21.74
CA ALA A 270 3.56 -9.76 23.13
C ALA A 270 2.33 -10.05 24.02
N LYS A 271 1.17 -10.36 23.41
CA LYS A 271 -0.06 -10.79 24.10
C LYS A 271 -0.31 -12.29 24.00
N ASN A 272 0.70 -13.08 23.61
CA ASN A 272 0.61 -14.52 23.37
C ASN A 272 -0.34 -14.91 22.22
N GLU A 273 -0.67 -13.99 21.32
CA GLU A 273 -1.52 -14.23 20.14
C GLU A 273 -0.71 -14.51 18.88
N ARG A 274 0.46 -15.16 19.00
CA ARG A 274 1.31 -15.46 17.84
C ARG A 274 0.63 -16.36 16.82
N MET A 275 0.02 -17.45 17.29
CA MET A 275 -0.65 -18.43 16.42
C MET A 275 -1.97 -17.94 15.85
N THR A 276 -2.60 -16.97 16.51
CA THR A 276 -3.87 -16.36 16.12
C THR A 276 -3.68 -14.95 15.55
N CYS A 277 -2.44 -14.57 15.23
CA CYS A 277 -2.15 -13.23 14.74
C CYS A 277 -2.92 -12.99 13.44
N PRO A 278 -3.66 -11.87 13.32
CA PRO A 278 -4.39 -11.56 12.11
C PRO A 278 -3.46 -11.09 10.99
N ILE A 279 -2.17 -10.89 11.24
CA ILE A 279 -1.18 -10.54 10.21
C ILE A 279 -0.34 -11.78 9.90
N ARG A 280 -0.33 -12.17 8.62
CA ARG A 280 0.48 -13.29 8.12
C ARG A 280 1.29 -12.88 6.91
N THR A 281 2.59 -13.13 6.96
CA THR A 281 3.56 -12.67 5.95
C THR A 281 4.22 -13.83 5.22
N TYR A 282 4.39 -13.65 3.90
CA TYR A 282 4.90 -14.69 3.01
C TYR A 282 6.06 -14.14 2.17
N LEU A 283 7.25 -14.71 2.34
CA LEU A 283 8.35 -14.50 1.40
C LEU A 283 8.17 -15.48 0.23
N VAL A 284 7.93 -14.98 -0.98
CA VAL A 284 7.76 -15.78 -2.20
C VAL A 284 8.84 -15.39 -3.22
N THR A 285 9.96 -16.11 -3.20
CA THR A 285 11.16 -15.71 -3.95
C THR A 285 11.64 -16.76 -4.93
N SER A 286 12.06 -16.33 -6.12
CA SER A 286 12.64 -17.19 -7.14
C SER A 286 14.04 -17.72 -6.75
N ARG A 287 14.62 -17.22 -5.65
CA ARG A 287 15.89 -17.69 -5.09
C ARG A 287 15.82 -19.14 -4.61
N SER A 288 16.97 -19.80 -4.61
CA SER A 288 17.16 -21.09 -3.94
C SER A 288 17.44 -20.90 -2.45
N ALA A 289 16.83 -21.75 -1.62
CA ALA A 289 17.06 -21.78 -0.18
C ALA A 289 18.53 -22.10 0.14
N ALA A 290 19.15 -23.00 -0.63
CA ALA A 290 20.49 -23.50 -0.38
C ALA A 290 21.58 -22.44 -0.60
N SER A 291 21.35 -21.47 -1.49
CA SER A 291 22.39 -20.52 -1.91
C SER A 291 22.27 -19.14 -1.29
N SER A 292 21.06 -18.66 -1.03
CA SER A 292 20.86 -17.28 -0.58
C SER A 292 19.71 -17.12 0.43
N GLY A 293 19.04 -18.21 0.80
CA GLY A 293 17.93 -18.16 1.72
C GLY A 293 18.31 -17.70 3.12
N VAL A 294 19.49 -18.11 3.61
CA VAL A 294 19.90 -17.79 4.99
C VAL A 294 20.12 -16.29 5.19
N ARG A 295 20.83 -15.64 4.26
CA ARG A 295 21.07 -14.19 4.31
C ARG A 295 19.76 -13.39 4.29
N VAL A 296 18.82 -13.79 3.41
CA VAL A 296 17.50 -13.15 3.32
C VAL A 296 16.76 -13.25 4.65
N LEU A 297 16.66 -14.45 5.23
CA LEU A 297 15.97 -14.66 6.50
C LEU A 297 16.63 -13.92 7.67
N LYS A 298 17.97 -13.90 7.73
CA LYS A 298 18.72 -13.13 8.74
C LYS A 298 18.50 -11.64 8.60
N THR A 299 18.42 -11.13 7.37
CA THR A 299 18.16 -9.70 7.11
C THR A 299 16.74 -9.32 7.53
N LEU A 300 15.73 -10.13 7.20
CA LEU A 300 14.35 -9.86 7.60
C LEU A 300 14.20 -9.88 9.12
N ARG A 301 14.86 -10.84 9.79
CA ARG A 301 14.91 -10.91 11.24
C ARG A 301 15.57 -9.67 11.87
N SER A 302 16.65 -9.15 11.29
CA SER A 302 17.32 -7.95 11.83
C SER A 302 16.48 -6.67 11.68
N TRP A 303 15.57 -6.64 10.71
CA TRP A 303 14.54 -5.61 10.56
C TRP A 303 13.31 -5.83 11.46
N GLY A 304 13.29 -6.93 12.23
CA GLY A 304 12.16 -7.32 13.06
C GLY A 304 10.98 -7.89 12.28
N LEU A 305 11.15 -8.16 10.99
CA LEU A 305 10.13 -8.82 10.17
C LEU A 305 10.26 -10.34 10.31
N GLU A 306 9.46 -10.91 11.20
CA GLU A 306 9.42 -12.35 11.43
C GLU A 306 8.45 -13.01 10.45
N ILE A 307 8.99 -13.49 9.33
CA ILE A 307 8.21 -14.15 8.28
C ILE A 307 7.54 -15.42 8.81
N ASP A 308 6.24 -15.58 8.53
CA ASP A 308 5.49 -16.77 8.90
C ASP A 308 5.78 -17.95 7.95
N GLU A 309 5.84 -17.67 6.65
CA GLU A 309 6.12 -18.68 5.62
C GLU A 309 7.12 -18.17 4.57
N ALA A 310 8.18 -18.93 4.33
CA ALA A 310 9.19 -18.62 3.32
C ALA A 310 9.23 -19.70 2.24
N LEU A 311 8.94 -19.31 1.01
CA LEU A 311 8.87 -20.16 -0.17
C LEU A 311 10.01 -19.79 -1.11
N PHE A 312 10.97 -20.71 -1.23
CA PHE A 312 12.12 -20.61 -2.13
C PHE A 312 11.87 -21.47 -3.36
N LEU A 313 11.63 -20.82 -4.51
CA LEU A 313 11.16 -21.49 -5.71
C LEU A 313 12.28 -21.99 -6.62
N ALA A 314 13.52 -21.52 -6.44
CA ALA A 314 14.66 -21.89 -7.29
C ALA A 314 14.34 -21.80 -8.80
N GLY A 315 13.63 -20.73 -9.20
CA GLY A 315 13.21 -20.46 -10.58
C GLY A 315 11.83 -21.04 -10.97
N ALA A 316 11.18 -21.82 -10.12
CA ALA A 316 9.80 -22.27 -10.37
C ALA A 316 8.80 -21.09 -10.38
N PRO A 317 7.68 -21.20 -11.12
CA PRO A 317 6.70 -20.12 -11.21
C PRO A 317 6.01 -19.86 -9.85
N LYS A 318 5.83 -18.58 -9.52
CA LYS A 318 5.20 -18.13 -8.25
C LYS A 318 3.70 -18.34 -8.21
N GLY A 319 3.04 -18.25 -9.37
CA GLY A 319 1.60 -18.28 -9.52
C GLY A 319 0.88 -19.42 -8.76
N PRO A 320 1.25 -20.70 -8.95
CA PRO A 320 0.59 -21.81 -8.26
C PRO A 320 0.66 -21.75 -6.73
N LEU A 321 1.77 -21.22 -6.18
CA LEU A 321 1.90 -21.03 -4.74
C LEU A 321 1.06 -19.84 -4.25
N LEU A 322 1.01 -18.75 -5.01
CA LEU A 322 0.16 -17.60 -4.70
C LEU A 322 -1.32 -17.96 -4.73
N GLN A 323 -1.75 -18.80 -5.67
CA GLN A 323 -3.11 -19.35 -5.72
C GLN A 323 -3.45 -20.15 -4.47
N LYS A 324 -2.49 -20.90 -3.89
CA LYS A 324 -2.69 -21.61 -2.62
C LYS A 324 -2.72 -20.65 -1.42
N ILE A 325 -1.86 -19.64 -1.41
CA ILE A 325 -1.75 -18.68 -0.31
C ILE A 325 -3.00 -17.79 -0.23
N GLN A 326 -3.51 -17.37 -1.40
CA GLN A 326 -4.56 -16.37 -1.57
C GLN A 326 -4.26 -15.10 -0.76
N PRO A 327 -3.15 -14.41 -1.06
CA PRO A 327 -2.80 -13.19 -0.33
C PRO A 327 -3.74 -12.05 -0.69
N HIS A 328 -3.94 -11.12 0.25
CA HIS A 328 -4.66 -9.87 -0.02
C HIS A 328 -3.88 -8.96 -0.97
N ILE A 329 -2.55 -9.09 -0.95
CA ILE A 329 -1.66 -8.40 -1.86
C ILE A 329 -0.35 -9.17 -2.00
N PHE A 330 0.15 -9.27 -3.23
CA PHE A 330 1.45 -9.82 -3.57
C PHE A 330 2.34 -8.76 -4.23
N PHE A 331 3.50 -8.44 -3.64
CA PHE A 331 4.46 -7.48 -4.21
C PHE A 331 5.56 -8.16 -5.02
N ASP A 332 5.81 -7.66 -6.22
CA ASP A 332 6.92 -8.10 -7.08
C ASP A 332 7.41 -6.95 -7.95
N ASP A 333 8.69 -6.93 -8.29
CA ASP A 333 9.25 -5.94 -9.21
C ASP A 333 9.10 -6.37 -10.68
N GLN A 334 8.88 -7.64 -10.98
CA GLN A 334 8.86 -8.14 -12.35
C GLN A 334 7.45 -8.31 -12.87
N MET A 335 7.12 -7.62 -13.96
CA MET A 335 5.79 -7.73 -14.60
C MET A 335 5.43 -9.17 -15.00
N PHE A 336 6.41 -10.00 -15.34
CA PHE A 336 6.18 -11.43 -15.62
C PHE A 336 5.57 -12.17 -14.41
N HIS A 337 6.05 -11.91 -13.19
CA HIS A 337 5.47 -12.50 -11.98
C HIS A 337 4.10 -11.90 -11.66
N ILE A 338 3.91 -10.60 -11.92
CA ILE A 338 2.63 -9.90 -11.72
C ILE A 338 1.55 -10.50 -12.61
N GLU A 339 1.82 -10.68 -13.90
CA GLU A 339 0.85 -11.27 -14.84
C GLU A 339 0.58 -12.74 -14.48
N GLY A 340 1.59 -13.55 -14.17
CA GLY A 340 1.38 -14.94 -13.77
C GLY A 340 0.62 -15.11 -12.45
N ALA A 341 0.75 -14.16 -11.52
CA ALA A 341 -0.06 -14.12 -10.30
C ALA A 341 -1.51 -13.73 -10.59
N LYS A 342 -1.70 -12.69 -11.41
CA LYS A 342 -3.00 -12.17 -11.85
C LYS A 342 -3.80 -13.22 -12.62
N GLU A 343 -3.19 -13.94 -13.55
CA GLU A 343 -3.84 -15.01 -14.32
C GLU A 343 -4.47 -16.09 -13.43
N LEU A 344 -3.86 -16.35 -12.27
CA LEU A 344 -4.36 -17.31 -11.28
C LEU A 344 -5.21 -16.67 -10.17
N GLY A 345 -5.71 -15.46 -10.42
CA GLY A 345 -6.62 -14.71 -9.56
C GLY A 345 -5.93 -13.80 -8.57
N THR A 346 -4.64 -13.95 -8.26
CA THR A 346 -3.99 -13.21 -7.15
C THR A 346 -3.97 -11.70 -7.40
N ILE A 347 -4.31 -10.92 -6.36
CA ILE A 347 -4.12 -9.47 -6.36
C ILE A 347 -2.62 -9.17 -6.28
N ALA A 348 -2.07 -8.65 -7.37
CA ALA A 348 -0.64 -8.41 -7.54
C ALA A 348 -0.34 -6.90 -7.55
N ALA A 349 0.82 -6.52 -7.04
CA ALA A 349 1.24 -5.15 -6.86
C ALA A 349 2.67 -4.98 -7.39
N HIS A 350 2.77 -4.36 -8.57
CA HIS A 350 4.05 -4.14 -9.24
C HIS A 350 4.81 -2.99 -8.58
N VAL A 351 6.05 -3.26 -8.19
CA VAL A 351 6.97 -2.26 -7.64
C VAL A 351 8.00 -1.91 -8.73
N PRO A 352 7.83 -0.80 -9.48
CA PRO A 352 8.72 -0.45 -10.58
C PRO A 352 10.06 0.09 -10.07
N TYR A 353 10.87 -0.79 -9.48
CA TYR A 353 12.18 -0.49 -8.92
C TYR A 353 13.24 -1.48 -9.41
N GLY A 354 14.51 -1.05 -9.43
CA GLY A 354 15.64 -1.90 -9.85
C GLY A 354 16.06 -1.72 -11.31
N ILE A 355 17.13 -2.41 -11.70
CA ILE A 355 17.77 -2.31 -13.02
C ILE A 355 16.92 -2.97 -14.11
N GLY A 356 16.14 -3.99 -13.77
CA GLY A 356 15.18 -4.62 -14.70
C GLY A 356 14.17 -3.64 -15.31
N GLN A 357 13.86 -2.55 -14.62
CA GLN A 357 12.94 -1.51 -15.09
C GLN A 357 13.57 -0.60 -16.16
N LYS A 358 14.89 -0.37 -16.10
CA LYS A 358 15.59 0.51 -17.05
C LYS A 358 15.64 -0.05 -18.47
N TYR A 359 15.56 -1.38 -18.62
CA TYR A 359 15.53 -2.04 -19.93
C TYR A 359 14.19 -1.91 -20.65
N HIS A 360 13.09 -1.66 -19.93
CA HIS A 360 11.78 -1.40 -20.55
C HIS A 360 11.60 0.07 -20.99
N LYS A 361 12.40 1.01 -20.46
CA LYS A 361 12.43 2.41 -20.95
C LYS A 361 13.08 2.57 -22.33
N GLY A 362 13.74 1.54 -22.85
CA GLY A 362 14.39 1.56 -24.16
C GLY A 362 14.11 0.28 -24.93
N ILE A 363 12.92 0.17 -25.53
CA ILE A 363 12.58 -0.44 -26.83
C ILE A 363 11.04 -0.32 -26.97
N PHE A 364 10.59 0.79 -27.55
CA PHE A 364 9.42 0.78 -28.42
C PHE A 364 9.98 0.86 -29.83
N THR A 365 10.41 -0.28 -30.38
CA THR A 365 10.55 -0.42 -31.83
C THR A 365 9.28 -1.06 -32.32
N GLU A 366 8.51 -0.30 -33.11
CA GLU A 366 7.38 -0.76 -33.89
C GLU A 366 7.70 -2.13 -34.54
N GLN A 367 6.83 -3.10 -34.35
CA GLN A 367 6.85 -4.29 -35.19
C GLN A 367 6.46 -3.84 -36.62
N PRO A 368 7.27 -4.10 -37.65
CA PRO A 368 6.83 -3.83 -39.01
C PRO A 368 5.63 -4.73 -39.35
N ALA A 369 4.65 -4.14 -40.02
CA ALA A 369 3.45 -4.81 -40.50
C ALA A 369 3.83 -6.09 -41.26
N LYS A 370 3.12 -7.18 -40.97
CA LYS A 370 3.20 -8.40 -41.77
C LYS A 370 2.57 -8.09 -43.12
N ASP A 371 3.40 -7.96 -44.15
CA ASP A 371 2.97 -7.99 -45.53
C ASP A 371 2.33 -9.36 -45.81
N THR A 372 1.04 -9.34 -46.12
CA THR A 372 0.32 -10.46 -46.72
C THR A 372 0.69 -10.56 -48.18
N THR A 373 1.36 -11.65 -48.57
CA THR A 373 1.34 -12.19 -49.94
C THR A 373 0.39 -13.36 -50.03
#